data_AF-A0A947KK56-F1
#
_entry.id   AF-A0A947KK56-F1
#
_cell.length_a   1.000
_cell.length_b   1.000
_cell.length_c   1.000
_cell.angle_alpha   90.00
_cell.angle_beta   90.00
_cell.angle_gamma   90.00
#
_symmetry.space_group_name_H-M   'P 1'
#
loop_
_entity.id
_entity.type
_entity.pdbx_description
1 polymer ?
#
loop_
_entity_poly.entity_id
_entity_poly.type
_entity_poly.pdbx_seq_one_letter_code
_entity_poly.pdbx_strand_id
1 'polypeptide(L)' 'MMKHLQNPLREGLRLQRTPEPCALVIFGASGDLTRRKLVPALYNLDLEQLL' A
#
# COMPACT_ATOMS: atom_id res chain seq x y z
N MET A 1 24.49 -7.61 6.40
CA MET A 1 25.23 -7.20 5.19
C MET A 1 24.38 -7.47 3.97
N MET A 2 23.44 -6.58 3.63
CA MET A 2 22.71 -6.62 2.36
C MET A 2 22.65 -5.19 1.84
N LYS A 3 23.59 -4.85 0.94
CA LYS A 3 23.53 -3.57 0.22
C LYS A 3 22.38 -3.69 -0.78
N HIS A 4 21.30 -2.94 -0.54
CA HIS A 4 20.33 -2.66 -1.59
C HIS A 4 21.11 -2.13 -2.80
N LEU A 5 21.06 -2.86 -3.92
CA LEU A 5 21.46 -2.33 -5.22
C LEU A 5 20.42 -1.28 -5.62
N GLN A 6 20.62 -0.04 -5.17
CA GLN A 6 19.86 1.09 -5.68
C GLN A 6 20.25 1.28 -7.14
N ASN A 7 19.30 1.02 -8.04
CA ASN A 7 19.48 1.23 -9.47
C ASN A 7 19.49 2.74 -9.73
N PRO A 8 20.61 3.32 -10.20
CA PRO A 8 20.77 4.77 -10.42
C PRO A 8 19.82 5.32 -11.51
N LEU A 9 19.25 4.46 -12.35
CA LEU A 9 18.24 4.86 -13.33
C LEU A 9 16.86 5.16 -12.70
N ARG A 10 16.67 4.91 -11.39
CA ARG A 10 15.44 5.26 -10.66
C ARG A 10 15.46 6.68 -10.09
N GLU A 11 16.59 7.37 -10.16
CA GLU A 11 16.75 8.71 -9.63
C GLU A 11 15.89 9.70 -10.42
N GLY A 12 14.96 10.39 -9.75
CA GLY A 12 14.03 11.34 -10.40
C GLY A 12 12.70 10.75 -10.90
N LEU A 13 12.55 9.41 -10.97
CA LEU A 13 11.22 8.83 -11.03
C LEU A 13 10.58 9.00 -9.65
N ARG A 14 9.47 9.76 -9.57
CA ARG A 14 8.54 9.60 -8.44
C ARG A 14 7.98 8.19 -8.55
N LEU A 15 8.67 7.19 -7.97
CA LEU A 15 8.02 5.95 -7.61
C LEU A 15 6.75 6.37 -6.88
N GLN A 16 5.59 5.91 -7.36
CA GLN A 16 4.38 5.94 -6.55
C GLN A 16 4.80 5.49 -5.15
N ARG A 17 4.52 6.31 -4.14
CA ARG A 17 5.02 6.12 -2.78
C ARG A 17 4.51 4.78 -2.29
N THR A 18 5.27 3.72 -2.51
CA THR A 18 5.04 2.44 -1.85
C THR A 18 5.22 2.72 -0.37
N PRO A 19 4.16 2.53 0.45
CA PRO A 19 4.27 2.78 1.87
C PRO A 19 5.35 1.88 2.47
N GLU A 20 6.00 2.35 3.54
CA GLU A 20 6.85 1.46 4.33
C GLU A 20 6.00 0.30 4.87
N PRO A 21 6.59 -0.90 5.03
CA PRO A 21 5.87 -2.05 5.57
C PRO A 21 5.18 -1.71 6.90
N CYS A 22 3.86 -1.91 6.96
CA CYS A 22 3.05 -1.61 8.14
C CYS A 22 1.93 -2.65 8.33
N ALA A 23 1.35 -2.69 9.53
CA ALA A 23 0.18 -3.51 9.84
C ALA A 23 -1.05 -2.61 10.06
N LEU A 24 -2.15 -2.90 9.36
CA LEU A 24 -3.45 -2.25 9.55
C LEU A 24 -4.41 -3.20 10.27
N VAL A 25 -4.98 -2.77 11.40
CA VAL A 25 -5.95 -3.56 12.17
C VAL A 25 -7.33 -2.89 12.10
N ILE A 26 -8.31 -3.60 11.54
CA ILE A 26 -9.70 -3.12 11.46
C ILE A 26 -10.55 -3.84 12.51
N PHE A 27 -10.92 -3.13 13.58
CA PHE A 27 -11.93 -3.60 14.53
C PHE A 27 -13.33 -3.48 13.92
N GLY A 28 -14.17 -4.50 14.11
CA GLY A 28 -15.47 -4.55 13.45
C GLY A 28 -15.37 -4.86 11.95
N ALA A 29 -14.43 -5.72 11.55
CA ALA A 29 -14.23 -6.12 10.15
C ALA A 29 -15.49 -6.70 9.47
N SER A 30 -16.45 -7.22 10.24
CA SER A 30 -17.75 -7.71 9.74
C SER A 30 -18.81 -6.61 9.56
N GLY A 31 -18.54 -5.38 9.97
CA GLY A 31 -19.51 -4.27 9.93
C GLY A 31 -19.79 -3.72 8.53
N ASP A 32 -20.91 -2.99 8.40
CA ASP A 32 -21.38 -2.44 7.12
C ASP A 32 -20.35 -1.49 6.47
N LEU A 33 -19.67 -0.68 7.29
CA LEU A 33 -18.63 0.24 6.83
C LEU A 33 -17.47 -0.52 6.18
N THR A 34 -17.03 -1.62 6.80
CA THR A 34 -15.92 -2.43 6.27
C THR A 34 -16.29 -3.01 4.91
N ARG A 35 -17.48 -3.59 4.80
CA ARG A 35 -17.96 -4.19 3.53
C ARG A 35 -18.17 -3.15 2.43
N ARG A 36 -18.77 -2.00 2.74
CA ARG A 36 -19.20 -1.02 1.73
C ARG A 36 -18.15 0.01 1.38
N LYS A 37 -17.14 0.24 2.24
CA LYS A 37 -16.17 1.31 2.07
C LYS A 37 -14.72 0.87 2.28
N LEU A 38 -14.37 0.25 3.40
CA LEU A 38 -12.96 -0.02 3.71
C LEU A 38 -12.34 -1.08 2.80
N VAL A 39 -12.99 -2.24 2.61
CA VAL A 39 -12.47 -3.29 1.71
C VAL A 39 -12.40 -2.79 0.26
N PRO A 40 -13.44 -2.15 -0.30
CA PRO A 40 -13.34 -1.55 -1.63
C PRO A 40 -12.22 -0.51 -1.77
N ALA A 41 -12.01 0.34 -0.77
CA ALA A 41 -10.94 1.35 -0.82
C ALA A 41 -9.54 0.71 -0.80
N LEU A 42 -9.31 -0.29 0.05
CA LEU A 42 -8.05 -1.03 0.08
C LEU A 42 -7.79 -1.78 -1.23
N TYR A 43 -8.83 -2.38 -1.82
CA TYR A 43 -8.72 -3.01 -3.14
C TYR A 43 -8.35 -2.00 -4.24
N ASN A 44 -8.92 -0.79 -4.22
CA ASN A 44 -8.54 0.26 -5.16
C ASN A 44 -7.08 0.71 -4.97
N LEU A 45 -6.60 0.81 -3.73
CA LEU A 45 -5.19 1.12 -3.47
C LEU A 45 -4.24 0.03 -4.02
N ASP A 46 -4.64 -1.24 -3.94
CA ASP A 46 -3.90 -2.36 -4.55
C ASP A 46 -3.84 -2.23 -6.09
N LEU A 47 -4.99 -1.96 -6.72
CA LEU A 47 -5.07 -1.75 -8.17
C LEU A 47 -4.25 -0.56 -8.66
N GLU A 48 -4.20 0.51 -7.86
CA GLU A 48 -3.40 1.71 -8.15
C GLU A 48 -1.90 1.54 -7.83
N GLN A 49 -1.46 0.38 -7.32
CA GLN A 49 -0.07 0.12 -6.90
C GLN A 49 0.39 1.08 -5.77
N LEU A 50 -0.51 1.34 -4.83
CA LEU A 50 -0.29 2.18 -3.65
C LEU A 50 -0.22 1.38 -2.33
N LEU A 51 -0.32 0.05 -2.38
CA LEU A 51 -0.09 -0.86 -1.25
C LEU A 51 1.24 -1.60 -1.36
#